data_AF-A0A9D8RGW6-F1
#
_entry.id   AF-A0A9D8RGW6-F1
#
_cell.length_a   1.000
_cell.length_b   1.000
_cell.length_c   1.000
_cell.angle_alpha   90.00
_cell.angle_beta   90.00
_cell.angle_gamma   90.00
#
_symmetry.space_group_name_H-M   'P 1'
#
loop_
_entity.id
_entity.type
_entity.pdbx_description
1 polymer ?
#
loop_
_entity_poly.entity_id
_entity_poly.type
_entity_poly.pdbx_seq_one_letter_code
_entity_poly.pdbx_strand_id
1 'polypeptide(L)'
;MTKEEILEQSRKENNDKDIFDLEVQKTAARAAFFSSFGLCTFVSILSWIFTKRVGVQCWMIFFGMLTVAFGVKFFKMKKLHELFVALGYLVIFILLTAVFILQLTGRL
;
A
#
# COMPACT_ATOMS: atom_id res chain seq x y z
N MET A 1 2.93 42.83 10.23
CA MET A 1 2.89 41.61 9.41
C MET A 1 1.50 41.51 8.79
N THR A 2 1.45 41.65 7.49
CA THR A 2 0.21 41.68 6.69
C THR A 2 -0.10 40.25 6.23
N LYS A 3 -1.38 39.92 5.97
CA LYS A 3 -1.79 38.56 5.53
C LYS A 3 -0.99 38.04 4.33
N GLU A 4 -0.65 38.95 3.41
CA GLU A 4 0.18 38.69 2.22
C GLU A 4 1.59 38.23 2.59
N GLU A 5 2.26 38.91 3.52
CA GLU A 5 3.62 38.58 3.98
C GLU A 5 3.68 37.20 4.65
N ILE A 6 2.64 36.83 5.41
CA ILE A 6 2.51 35.50 6.05
C ILE A 6 2.37 34.41 4.99
N LEU A 7 1.57 34.66 3.94
CA LEU A 7 1.35 33.69 2.86
C LEU A 7 2.59 33.52 1.99
N GLU A 8 3.29 34.61 1.66
CA GLU A 8 4.56 34.54 0.92
C GLU A 8 5.63 33.81 1.72
N GLN A 9 5.76 34.09 3.01
CA GLN A 9 6.71 33.40 3.86
C GLN A 9 6.38 31.90 3.98
N SER A 10 5.11 31.55 4.18
CA SER A 10 4.65 30.13 4.20
C SER A 10 4.89 29.40 2.87
N ARG A 11 4.66 30.06 1.73
CA ARG A 11 4.97 29.51 0.40
C ARG A 11 6.47 29.29 0.21
N LYS A 12 7.29 30.24 0.62
CA LYS A 12 8.75 30.17 0.53
C LYS A 12 9.32 29.08 1.43
N GLU A 13 8.75 28.89 2.62
CA GLU A 13 9.11 27.81 3.56
C GLU A 13 8.67 26.42 3.06
N ASN A 14 7.50 26.31 2.44
CA ASN A 14 6.98 25.05 1.93
C ASN A 14 7.34 24.74 0.47
N ASN A 15 8.20 25.55 -0.18
CA ASN A 15 8.54 25.45 -1.60
C ASN A 15 7.29 25.40 -2.51
N ASP A 16 6.33 26.29 -2.28
CA ASP A 16 5.04 26.38 -3.00
C ASP A 16 4.18 25.10 -2.94
N LYS A 17 4.53 24.14 -2.08
CA LYS A 17 3.70 22.95 -1.87
C LYS A 17 2.54 23.28 -0.96
N ASP A 18 1.33 23.00 -1.43
CA ASP A 18 0.15 23.05 -0.60
C ASP A 18 0.19 21.90 0.42
N ILE A 19 0.51 22.24 1.67
CA ILE A 19 0.56 21.28 2.77
C ILE A 19 -0.80 20.64 3.00
N PHE A 20 -1.89 21.38 2.78
CA PHE A 20 -3.24 20.86 2.91
C PHE A 20 -3.51 19.77 1.87
N ASP A 21 -3.11 19.98 0.61
CA ASP A 21 -3.24 18.97 -0.45
C ASP A 21 -2.44 17.69 -0.11
N LEU A 22 -1.21 17.82 0.40
CA LEU A 22 -0.40 16.67 0.83
C LEU A 22 -1.04 15.88 1.98
N GLU A 23 -1.69 16.56 2.93
CA GLU A 23 -2.40 15.91 4.05
C GLU A 23 -3.68 15.21 3.58
N VAL A 24 -4.44 15.83 2.68
CA VAL A 24 -5.61 15.23 2.04
C VAL A 24 -5.20 13.98 1.26
N GLN A 25 -4.12 14.04 0.47
CA GLN A 25 -3.60 12.87 -0.26
C GLN A 25 -3.18 11.73 0.68
N LYS A 26 -2.50 12.04 1.80
CA LYS A 26 -2.15 11.02 2.81
C LYS A 26 -3.38 10.36 3.42
N THR A 27 -4.40 11.17 3.74
CA THR A 27 -5.66 10.68 4.31
C THR A 27 -6.42 9.80 3.31
N ALA A 28 -6.52 10.25 2.06
CA ALA A 28 -7.11 9.47 0.97
C ALA A 28 -6.36 8.15 0.74
N ALA A 29 -5.03 8.17 0.73
CA ALA A 29 -4.21 6.96 0.61
C ALA A 29 -4.43 5.99 1.77
N ARG A 30 -4.57 6.51 3.00
CA ARG A 30 -4.91 5.68 4.18
C ARG A 30 -6.29 5.05 4.05
N ALA A 31 -7.29 5.81 3.63
CA ALA A 31 -8.64 5.30 3.39
C ALA A 31 -8.65 4.23 2.29
N ALA A 32 -7.95 4.47 1.17
CA ALA A 32 -7.79 3.53 0.07
C ALA A 32 -7.09 2.24 0.50
N PHE A 33 -6.11 2.34 1.40
CA PHE A 33 -5.44 1.17 1.96
C PHE A 33 -6.41 0.28 2.76
N PHE A 34 -7.17 0.87 3.68
CA PHE A 34 -8.15 0.12 4.48
C PHE A 34 -9.30 -0.43 3.64
N SER A 35 -9.78 0.33 2.65
CA SER A 35 -10.81 -0.17 1.74
C SER A 35 -10.29 -1.34 0.91
N SER A 36 -9.04 -1.28 0.42
CA SER A 36 -8.42 -2.39 -0.32
C SER A 36 -8.29 -3.65 0.53
N PHE A 37 -7.88 -3.52 1.79
CA PHE A 37 -7.82 -4.63 2.73
C PHE A 37 -9.20 -5.26 2.98
N GLY A 38 -10.22 -4.41 3.17
CA GLY A 38 -11.61 -4.84 3.33
C GLY A 38 -12.12 -5.60 2.10
N LEU A 39 -11.85 -5.09 0.90
CA LEU A 39 -12.22 -5.74 -0.36
C LEU A 39 -11.49 -7.08 -0.56
N CYS A 40 -10.20 -7.17 -0.25
CA CYS A 40 -9.46 -8.43 -0.31
C CYS A 40 -10.05 -9.48 0.64
N THR A 41 -10.42 -9.07 1.85
CA THR A 41 -11.06 -9.93 2.84
C THR A 41 -12.43 -10.41 2.35
N PHE A 42 -13.25 -9.48 1.83
CA PHE A 42 -14.57 -9.78 1.28
C PHE A 42 -14.50 -10.80 0.13
N VAL A 43 -13.61 -10.58 -0.85
CA VAL A 43 -13.40 -11.52 -1.97
C VAL A 43 -12.91 -12.88 -1.48
N SER A 44 -12.08 -12.91 -0.44
CA SER A 44 -11.58 -14.16 0.15
C SER A 44 -12.71 -14.96 0.80
N ILE A 45 -13.61 -14.30 1.51
CA ILE A 45 -14.80 -14.94 2.11
C ILE A 45 -15.71 -15.50 1.01
N LEU A 46 -15.99 -14.72 -0.03
CA LEU A 46 -16.79 -15.20 -1.17
C LEU A 46 -16.13 -16.41 -1.83
N SER A 47 -14.83 -16.34 -2.12
CA SER A 47 -14.08 -17.46 -2.72
C SER A 47 -14.15 -18.72 -1.85
N TRP A 48 -14.09 -18.57 -0.53
CA TRP A 48 -14.26 -19.68 0.40
C TRP A 48 -15.66 -20.30 0.35
N ILE A 49 -16.71 -19.48 0.27
CA ILE A 49 -18.10 -19.95 0.22
C ILE A 49 -18.36 -20.72 -1.08
N PHE A 50 -17.96 -20.16 -2.22
CA PHE A 50 -18.29 -20.71 -3.54
C PHE A 50 -17.35 -21.83 -4.00
N THR A 51 -16.05 -21.74 -3.68
CA THR A 51 -15.03 -22.64 -4.23
C THR A 51 -14.40 -23.53 -3.17
N LYS A 52 -14.74 -23.33 -1.87
CA LYS A 52 -14.09 -24.01 -0.72
C LYS A 52 -12.56 -23.86 -0.72
N ARG A 53 -12.05 -22.84 -1.41
CA ARG A 53 -10.63 -22.54 -1.57
C ARG A 53 -10.40 -21.07 -1.21
N VAL A 54 -9.26 -20.80 -0.58
CA VAL A 54 -8.87 -19.42 -0.26
C VAL A 54 -8.35 -18.75 -1.53
N GLY A 55 -8.99 -17.65 -1.95
CA GLY A 55 -8.56 -16.87 -3.11
C GLY A 55 -7.28 -16.08 -2.81
N VAL A 56 -6.11 -16.68 -3.09
CA VAL A 56 -4.80 -16.08 -2.78
C VAL A 56 -4.43 -14.92 -3.70
N GLN A 57 -5.08 -14.81 -4.87
CA GLN A 57 -4.80 -13.81 -5.90
C GLN A 57 -4.94 -12.36 -5.43
N CYS A 58 -5.99 -12.03 -4.67
CA CYS A 58 -6.21 -10.68 -4.17
C CYS A 58 -5.15 -10.29 -3.15
N TRP A 59 -4.79 -11.21 -2.25
CA TRP A 59 -3.73 -11.02 -1.27
C TRP A 59 -2.37 -10.87 -1.94
N MET A 60 -2.07 -11.68 -2.96
CA MET A 60 -0.83 -11.58 -3.73
C MET A 60 -0.67 -10.17 -4.31
N ILE A 61 -1.68 -9.64 -5.00
CA ILE A 61 -1.63 -8.29 -5.58
C ILE A 61 -1.46 -7.23 -4.47
N PHE A 62 -2.19 -7.36 -3.37
CA PHE A 62 -2.13 -6.43 -2.25
C PHE A 62 -0.73 -6.36 -1.60
N PHE A 63 -0.11 -7.51 -1.31
CA PHE A 63 1.25 -7.55 -0.74
C PHE A 63 2.33 -7.11 -1.74
N GLY A 64 2.13 -7.36 -3.04
CA GLY A 64 2.99 -6.81 -4.09
C GLY A 64 2.96 -5.27 -4.11
N MET A 65 1.78 -4.67 -4.05
CA MET A 65 1.62 -3.21 -3.96
C MET A 65 2.28 -2.64 -2.69
N LEU A 66 2.09 -3.29 -1.54
CA LEU A 66 2.71 -2.89 -0.28
C LEU A 66 4.24 -2.90 -0.33
N THR A 67 4.81 -3.93 -0.96
CA THR A 67 6.26 -4.04 -1.17
C THR A 67 6.81 -2.81 -1.91
N VAL A 68 6.17 -2.41 -3.00
CA VAL A 68 6.57 -1.23 -3.78
C VAL A 68 6.39 0.06 -2.98
N ALA A 69 5.25 0.21 -2.27
CA ALA A 69 4.97 1.41 -1.48
C ALA A 69 6.03 1.65 -0.38
N PHE A 70 6.39 0.61 0.36
CA PHE A 70 7.43 0.68 1.40
C PHE A 70 8.85 0.75 0.80
N GLY A 71 9.08 0.15 -0.36
CA GLY A 71 10.33 0.31 -1.11
C GLY A 71 10.58 1.77 -1.53
N VAL A 72 9.57 2.44 -2.10
CA VAL A 72 9.67 3.87 -2.45
C VAL A 72 9.88 4.73 -1.20
N LYS A 73 9.20 4.42 -0.08
CA LYS A 73 9.43 5.09 1.20
C LYS A 73 10.86 4.92 1.68
N PHE A 74 11.44 3.73 1.57
CA PHE A 74 12.83 3.49 1.89
C PHE A 74 13.77 4.34 1.02
N PHE A 75 13.60 4.37 -0.30
CA PHE A 75 14.46 5.17 -1.17
C PHE A 75 14.38 6.68 -0.88
N LYS A 76 13.19 7.18 -0.54
CA LYS A 76 12.98 8.62 -0.24
C LYS A 76 13.42 9.01 1.18
N MET A 77 13.16 8.18 2.20
CA MET A 77 13.43 8.52 3.60
C MET A 77 14.74 7.91 4.14
N LYS A 78 15.34 6.94 3.43
CA LYS A 78 16.55 6.18 3.81
C LYS A 78 16.47 5.53 5.19
N LYS A 79 15.26 5.21 5.67
CA LYS A 79 15.03 4.56 6.98
C LYS A 79 15.07 3.05 6.85
N LEU A 80 16.01 2.38 7.54
CA LEU A 80 16.17 0.92 7.48
C LEU A 80 14.91 0.14 7.87
N HIS A 81 14.10 0.66 8.80
CA HIS A 81 12.84 0.00 9.18
C HIS A 81 11.89 -0.19 7.99
N GLU A 82 11.80 0.79 7.09
CA GLU A 82 10.96 0.71 5.89
C GLU A 82 11.45 -0.40 4.94
N LEU A 83 12.78 -0.63 4.88
CA LEU A 83 13.36 -1.72 4.10
C LEU A 83 13.00 -3.09 4.65
N PHE A 84 13.10 -3.28 5.97
CA PHE A 84 12.71 -4.53 6.61
C PHE A 84 11.23 -4.84 6.39
N VAL A 85 10.37 -3.82 6.47
CA VAL A 85 8.93 -3.97 6.19
C VAL A 85 8.69 -4.33 4.72
N ALA A 86 9.35 -3.65 3.77
CA ALA A 86 9.24 -3.96 2.34
C ALA A 86 9.70 -5.39 2.03
N LEU A 87 10.81 -5.85 2.61
CA LEU A 87 11.31 -7.22 2.44
C LEU A 87 10.35 -8.25 3.04
N GLY A 88 9.75 -7.96 4.20
CA GLY A 88 8.72 -8.82 4.79
C GLY A 88 7.51 -9.00 3.87
N TYR A 89 7.01 -7.90 3.29
CA TYR A 89 5.93 -7.97 2.31
C TYR A 89 6.34 -8.67 1.01
N LEU A 90 7.58 -8.52 0.57
CA LEU A 90 8.11 -9.21 -0.61
C LEU A 90 8.14 -10.73 -0.40
N VAL A 91 8.57 -11.20 0.77
CA VAL A 91 8.57 -12.63 1.11
C VAL A 91 7.15 -13.19 1.07
N ILE A 92 6.19 -12.48 1.69
CA ILE A 92 4.77 -12.88 1.66
C ILE A 92 4.25 -12.92 0.21
N PHE A 93 4.58 -11.92 -0.60
CA PHE A 93 4.21 -11.88 -2.01
C PHE A 93 4.73 -13.12 -2.76
N ILE A 94 6.01 -13.44 -2.63
CA ILE A 94 6.62 -14.62 -3.29
C ILE A 94 5.95 -15.92 -2.85
N LEU A 95 5.67 -16.08 -1.56
CA LEU A 95 4.97 -17.26 -1.03
C LEU A 95 3.56 -17.38 -1.62
N LEU A 96 2.80 -16.28 -1.67
CA LEU A 96 1.46 -16.28 -2.26
C LEU A 96 1.49 -16.53 -3.77
N THR A 97 2.51 -16.03 -4.48
CA THR A 97 2.73 -16.35 -5.90
C THR A 97 3.00 -17.83 -6.10
N ALA A 98 3.82 -18.45 -5.26
CA ALA A 98 4.07 -19.89 -5.33
C ALA A 98 2.77 -20.69 -5.10
N VAL A 99 1.99 -20.34 -4.07
CA VAL A 99 0.68 -20.98 -3.82
C VAL A 99 -0.28 -20.78 -5.00
N PHE A 100 -0.32 -19.58 -5.58
CA PHE A 100 -1.16 -19.30 -6.74
C PHE A 100 -0.77 -20.15 -7.96
N ILE A 101 0.52 -20.31 -8.24
CA ILE A 101 1.02 -21.19 -9.32
C ILE A 101 0.63 -22.65 -9.04
N LEU A 102 0.72 -23.12 -7.80
CA LEU A 102 0.31 -24.47 -7.42
C LEU A 102 -1.19 -24.69 -7.62
N GLN A 103 -2.03 -23.70 -7.28
CA GLN A 103 -3.47 -23.75 -7.54
C GLN A 103 -3.77 -23.77 -9.05
N LEU A 104 -3.08 -22.97 -9.86
CA LEU A 104 -3.25 -22.94 -11.31
C LEU A 104 -2.82 -24.24 -11.99
N THR A 105 -1.78 -24.89 -11.47
CA THR A 105 -1.26 -26.16 -12.01
C THR A 105 -2.03 -27.39 -11.49
N GLY A 106 -3.09 -27.20 -10.69
CA GLY A 106 -3.91 -28.28 -10.15
C GLY A 106 -3.21 -29.14 -9.10
N ARG A 107 -2.05 -28.69 -8.59
CA ARG A 107 -1.28 -29.39 -7.54
C ARG A 107 -1.81 -29.08 -6.13
N LEU A 108 -2.75 -28.13 -6.02
CA LEU A 108 -3.47 -27.72 -4.82
C LEU A 108 -4.91 -27.38 -5.19
#